data_AF-A0A952BWZ7-F1
#
_entry.id   AF-A0A952BWZ7-F1
#
_cell.length_a   1.000
_cell.length_b   1.000
_cell.length_c   1.000
_cell.angle_alpha   90.00
_cell.angle_beta   90.00
_cell.angle_gamma   90.00
#
_symmetry.space_group_name_H-M   'P 1'
#
loop_
_entity.id
_entity.type
_entity.pdbx_description
1 polymer ?
#
loop_
_entity_poly.entity_id
_entity_poly.type
_entity_poly.pdbx_seq_one_letter_code
_entity_poly.pdbx_strand_id
1 'polypeptide(L)'
;MTNMRVESYYAGEFLIQRLRASGVMKRVLHDGGDIILFELHDGRQVSAQLIDSSIPLYAIKKIVEDNTRAGIYSLFMLWAAMMVPEHGKVFRMEDWMEGFIALNGDRVYAYEIIDREVYLFSVFLHGTGRLRMTEWGYTVRADDLQTEEIAVTLPGLEGTWRVATFAPPQFTAEDVLHGDQPMSDMDAAFALLGCSPGDDRETVRQAYYVMARKHHPDATGDPSATGIMQKINAAYELLMNRLG
;
A
#
# COMPACT_ATOMS: atom_id res chain seq x y z
N MET A 1 2.60 22.01 -11.40
CA MET A 1 2.63 22.08 -9.91
C MET A 1 1.23 22.16 -9.28
N THR A 2 0.23 22.81 -9.88
CA THR A 2 -1.16 22.85 -9.34
C THR A 2 -1.85 21.48 -9.29
N ASN A 3 -1.41 20.51 -10.10
CA ASN A 3 -2.02 19.17 -10.16
C ASN A 3 -1.62 18.24 -8.99
N MET A 4 -0.39 18.36 -8.47
CA MET A 4 0.13 17.42 -7.45
C MET A 4 -0.63 17.50 -6.13
N ARG A 5 -0.88 18.73 -5.62
CA ARG A 5 -1.67 18.92 -4.40
C ARG A 5 -3.11 18.42 -4.53
N VAL A 6 -3.65 18.50 -5.74
CA VAL A 6 -5.01 18.00 -6.03
C VAL A 6 -5.02 16.47 -5.98
N GLU A 7 -3.98 15.82 -6.48
CA GLU A 7 -3.85 14.36 -6.44
C GLU A 7 -3.69 13.82 -5.01
N SER A 8 -2.78 14.38 -4.21
CA SER A 8 -2.67 14.00 -2.79
C SER A 8 -3.98 14.20 -2.04
N TYR A 9 -4.70 15.30 -2.30
CA TYR A 9 -6.01 15.55 -1.70
C TYR A 9 -7.04 14.48 -2.07
N TYR A 10 -7.12 14.09 -3.35
CA TYR A 10 -8.03 13.03 -3.79
C TYR A 10 -7.68 11.67 -3.16
N ALA A 11 -6.40 11.34 -3.07
CA ALA A 11 -5.96 10.11 -2.41
C ALA A 11 -6.30 10.12 -0.91
N GLY A 12 -6.17 11.27 -0.27
CA GLY A 12 -6.53 11.47 1.14
C GLY A 12 -8.01 11.29 1.43
N GLU A 13 -8.86 11.94 0.64
CA GLU A 13 -10.32 11.77 0.70
C GLU A 13 -10.72 10.31 0.48
N PHE A 14 -10.12 9.64 -0.52
CA PHE A 14 -10.38 8.23 -0.79
C PHE A 14 -10.00 7.33 0.39
N LEU A 15 -8.81 7.53 0.99
CA LEU A 15 -8.38 6.81 2.18
C LEU A 15 -9.39 7.00 3.33
N ILE A 16 -9.83 8.23 3.60
CA ILE A 16 -10.80 8.54 4.65
C ILE A 16 -12.16 7.87 4.39
N GLN A 17 -12.63 7.87 3.14
CA GLN A 17 -13.87 7.19 2.77
C GLN A 17 -13.77 5.69 3.02
N ARG A 18 -12.66 5.05 2.62
CA ARG A 18 -12.42 3.62 2.86
C ARG A 18 -12.33 3.30 4.36
N LEU A 19 -11.61 4.10 5.14
CA LEU A 19 -11.51 3.95 6.61
C LEU A 19 -12.85 4.14 7.33
N ARG A 20 -13.71 5.01 6.81
CA ARG A 20 -15.06 5.21 7.35
C ARG A 20 -15.97 4.03 7.00
N ALA A 21 -15.91 3.56 5.75
CA ALA A 21 -16.71 2.44 5.26
C ALA A 21 -16.34 1.12 5.95
N SER A 22 -15.06 0.91 6.29
CA SER A 22 -14.60 -0.27 7.03
C SER A 22 -15.00 -0.26 8.51
N GLY A 23 -15.43 0.88 9.05
CA GLY A 23 -15.78 1.04 10.46
C GLY A 23 -14.57 1.08 11.41
N VAL A 24 -13.34 1.19 10.90
CA VAL A 24 -12.13 1.31 11.72
C VAL A 24 -11.97 2.72 12.29
N MET A 25 -12.31 3.74 11.50
CA MET A 25 -12.18 5.14 11.89
C MET A 25 -13.45 5.66 12.59
N LYS A 26 -13.26 6.27 13.77
CA LYS A 26 -14.30 6.94 14.54
C LYS A 26 -14.59 8.35 14.02
N ARG A 27 -13.55 9.15 13.79
CA ARG A 27 -13.67 10.53 13.26
C ARG A 27 -12.35 11.06 12.72
N VAL A 28 -12.43 12.02 11.82
CA VAL A 28 -11.31 12.87 11.40
C VAL A 28 -11.15 14.00 12.44
N LEU A 29 -9.92 14.26 12.85
CA LEU A 29 -9.54 15.32 13.81
C LEU A 29 -8.94 16.53 13.10
N HIS A 30 -8.16 16.29 12.05
CA HIS A 30 -7.58 17.31 11.19
C HIS A 30 -7.42 16.77 9.77
N ASP A 31 -7.67 17.61 8.78
CA ASP A 31 -7.52 17.30 7.37
C ASP A 31 -6.79 18.44 6.67
N GLY A 32 -5.51 18.21 6.37
CA GLY A 32 -4.67 19.08 5.57
C GLY A 32 -4.59 18.67 4.09
N GLY A 33 -5.29 17.62 3.68
CA GLY A 33 -5.18 16.98 2.35
C GLY A 33 -4.01 16.01 2.25
N ASP A 34 -2.78 16.48 2.46
CA ASP A 34 -1.56 15.66 2.46
C ASP A 34 -1.23 15.09 3.85
N ILE A 35 -1.74 15.72 4.92
CA ILE A 35 -1.63 15.25 6.29
C ILE A 35 -3.02 15.12 6.89
N ILE A 36 -3.37 13.92 7.31
CA ILE A 36 -4.69 13.60 7.85
C ILE A 36 -4.52 12.99 9.23
N LEU A 37 -5.12 13.61 10.24
CA LEU A 37 -5.15 13.07 11.60
C LEU A 37 -6.56 12.53 11.88
N PHE A 38 -6.66 11.27 12.29
CA PHE A 38 -7.92 10.64 12.62
C PHE A 38 -7.83 9.78 13.89
N GLU A 39 -8.99 9.55 14.50
CA GLU A 39 -9.15 8.73 15.71
C GLU A 39 -9.79 7.39 15.34
N LEU A 40 -9.24 6.31 15.86
CA LEU A 40 -9.79 4.96 15.79
C LEU A 40 -10.87 4.75 16.86
N HIS A 41 -11.69 3.71 16.72
CA HIS A 41 -12.74 3.41 17.71
C HIS A 41 -12.22 3.07 19.12
N ASP A 42 -11.01 2.53 19.21
CA ASP A 42 -10.33 2.25 20.48
C ASP A 42 -9.64 3.48 21.10
N GLY A 43 -9.75 4.65 20.47
CA GLY A 43 -9.18 5.92 20.95
C GLY A 43 -7.74 6.19 20.52
N ARG A 44 -7.06 5.26 19.84
CA ARG A 44 -5.75 5.54 19.22
C ARG A 44 -5.91 6.58 18.10
N GLN A 45 -4.85 7.35 17.87
CA GLN A 45 -4.81 8.36 16.81
C GLN A 45 -3.77 8.00 15.77
N VAL A 46 -4.09 8.23 14.50
CA VAL A 46 -3.20 7.99 13.36
C VAL A 46 -3.06 9.27 12.55
N SER A 47 -1.81 9.65 12.26
CA SER A 47 -1.46 10.70 11.32
C SER A 47 -1.00 10.05 10.01
N ALA A 48 -1.84 10.08 8.99
CA ALA A 48 -1.50 9.65 7.64
C ALA A 48 -0.82 10.79 6.87
N GLN A 49 0.31 10.47 6.26
CA GLN A 49 1.20 11.37 5.54
C GLN A 49 1.25 10.91 4.08
N LEU A 50 0.62 11.66 3.18
CA LEU A 50 0.64 11.42 1.75
C LEU A 50 1.82 12.18 1.12
N ILE A 51 2.81 11.43 0.65
CA ILE A 51 4.09 11.97 0.22
C ILE A 51 4.19 11.91 -1.30
N ASP A 52 4.32 13.06 -1.92
CA ASP A 52 4.39 13.26 -3.37
C ASP A 52 5.80 13.62 -3.88
N SER A 53 6.76 13.73 -2.97
CA SER A 53 8.12 14.18 -3.26
C SER A 53 9.12 13.60 -2.24
N SER A 54 10.40 13.58 -2.61
CA SER A 54 11.46 13.09 -1.71
C SER A 54 11.46 13.86 -0.39
N ILE A 55 11.41 13.13 0.71
CA ILE A 55 11.49 13.67 2.06
C ILE A 55 12.82 13.27 2.69
N PRO A 56 13.64 14.19 3.22
CA PRO A 56 14.92 13.81 3.81
C PRO A 56 14.71 13.00 5.10
N LEU A 57 15.64 12.09 5.42
CA LEU A 57 15.53 11.19 6.57
C LEU A 57 15.30 11.93 7.91
N TYR A 58 15.93 13.09 8.10
CA TYR A 58 15.72 13.89 9.33
C TYR A 58 14.28 14.39 9.48
N ALA A 59 13.58 14.65 8.36
CA ALA A 59 12.19 15.09 8.39
C ALA A 59 11.27 13.91 8.71
N ILE A 60 11.53 12.72 8.16
CA ILE A 60 10.87 11.47 8.57
C ILE A 60 11.04 11.27 10.08
N LYS A 61 12.28 11.32 10.58
CA LYS A 61 12.58 11.20 12.02
C LYS A 61 11.78 12.21 12.84
N LYS A 62 11.79 13.48 12.44
CA LYS A 62 11.06 14.54 13.16
C LYS A 62 9.56 14.25 13.23
N ILE A 63 8.94 13.81 12.13
CA ILE A 63 7.51 13.46 12.09
C ILE A 63 7.22 12.31 13.06
N VAL A 64 7.94 11.19 12.96
CA VAL A 64 7.68 10.03 13.83
C VAL A 64 8.01 10.33 15.29
N GLU A 65 9.02 11.14 15.57
CA GLU A 65 9.39 11.56 16.92
C GLU A 65 8.31 12.45 17.56
N ASP A 66 7.86 13.48 16.84
CA ASP A 66 6.82 14.40 17.31
C ASP A 66 5.49 13.65 17.52
N ASN A 67 5.10 12.77 16.58
CA ASN A 67 3.90 11.94 16.68
C ASN A 67 3.99 10.93 17.83
N THR A 68 5.10 10.21 17.94
CA THR A 68 5.30 9.21 19.01
C THR A 68 5.21 9.87 20.39
N ARG A 69 5.81 11.04 20.56
CA ARG A 69 5.74 11.82 21.82
C ARG A 69 4.31 12.25 22.16
N ALA A 70 3.48 12.50 21.15
CA ALA A 70 2.07 12.81 21.30
C ALA A 70 1.16 11.57 21.44
N GLY A 71 1.73 10.35 21.37
CA GLY A 71 0.97 9.10 21.38
C GLY A 71 0.24 8.78 20.06
N ILE A 72 0.59 9.48 18.97
CA ILE A 72 0.02 9.36 17.62
C ILE A 72 0.86 8.37 16.81
N TYR A 73 0.21 7.48 16.06
CA TYR A 73 0.85 6.54 15.14
C TYR A 73 1.02 7.18 13.76
N SER A 74 2.20 7.03 13.15
CA SER A 74 2.49 7.59 11.83
C SER A 74 2.24 6.57 10.72
N LEU A 75 1.39 6.90 9.75
CA LEU A 75 1.19 6.14 8.51
C LEU A 75 1.80 6.95 7.36
N PHE A 76 2.64 6.33 6.54
CA PHE A 76 3.22 6.96 5.36
C PHE A 76 2.72 6.27 4.09
N MET A 77 2.22 7.04 3.13
CA MET A 77 1.84 6.54 1.81
C MET A 77 2.50 7.38 0.71
N LEU A 78 3.17 6.72 -0.22
CA LEU A 78 3.97 7.34 -1.27
C LEU A 78 3.21 7.41 -2.57
N TRP A 79 3.30 8.50 -3.31
CA TRP A 79 2.77 8.53 -4.66
C TRP A 79 3.62 7.65 -5.59
N ALA A 80 3.06 6.53 -6.04
CA ALA A 80 3.77 5.52 -6.80
C ALA A 80 4.48 6.09 -8.04
N ALA A 81 3.76 6.85 -8.87
CA ALA A 81 4.29 7.38 -10.13
C ALA A 81 5.50 8.31 -9.97
N MET A 82 5.65 8.94 -8.80
CA MET A 82 6.73 9.90 -8.52
C MET A 82 7.84 9.30 -7.65
N MET A 83 7.48 8.43 -6.71
CA MET A 83 8.35 8.03 -5.61
C MET A 83 8.83 6.58 -5.73
N VAL A 84 8.14 5.74 -6.49
CA VAL A 84 8.35 4.30 -6.49
C VAL A 84 8.73 3.82 -7.89
N PRO A 85 9.86 3.12 -8.06
CA PRO A 85 10.19 2.51 -9.33
C PRO A 85 9.10 1.54 -9.82
N GLU A 86 8.97 1.39 -11.14
CA GLU A 86 8.02 0.44 -11.74
C GLU A 86 8.26 -0.99 -11.22
N HIS A 87 7.23 -1.83 -11.23
CA HIS A 87 7.34 -3.23 -10.84
C HIS A 87 8.48 -3.95 -11.59
N GLY A 88 9.25 -4.76 -10.87
CA GLY A 88 10.37 -5.55 -11.39
C GLY A 88 11.65 -4.75 -11.70
N LYS A 89 11.67 -3.44 -11.45
CA LYS A 89 12.87 -2.63 -11.72
C LYS A 89 13.88 -2.75 -10.59
N VAL A 90 15.13 -2.98 -10.98
CA VAL A 90 16.28 -2.83 -10.08
C VAL A 90 16.66 -1.36 -9.99
N PHE A 91 16.81 -0.85 -8.77
CA PHE A 91 17.13 0.54 -8.50
C PHE A 91 18.10 0.67 -7.33
N ARG A 92 18.71 1.86 -7.20
CA ARG A 92 19.52 2.21 -6.04
C ARG A 92 18.67 3.00 -5.06
N MET A 93 18.51 2.45 -3.87
CA MET A 93 17.74 3.02 -2.79
C MET A 93 18.37 4.32 -2.26
N GLU A 94 17.51 5.31 -2.04
CA GLU A 94 17.85 6.58 -1.39
C GLU A 94 17.66 6.48 0.14
N ASP A 95 18.32 7.36 0.89
CA ASP A 95 18.34 7.30 2.36
C ASP A 95 16.93 7.38 2.99
N TRP A 96 16.00 8.08 2.34
CA TRP A 96 14.63 8.19 2.82
C TRP A 96 13.82 6.90 2.63
N MET A 97 14.11 6.13 1.58
CA MET A 97 13.50 4.81 1.36
C MET A 97 14.00 3.82 2.42
N GLU A 98 15.28 3.89 2.80
CA GLU A 98 15.82 3.13 3.95
C GLU A 98 15.04 3.45 5.23
N GLY A 99 14.70 4.73 5.44
CA GLY A 99 13.86 5.16 6.55
C GLY A 99 12.47 4.51 6.55
N PHE A 100 11.78 4.49 5.41
CA PHE A 100 10.46 3.84 5.33
C PHE A 100 10.50 2.33 5.48
N ILE A 101 11.52 1.66 4.95
CA ILE A 101 11.75 0.22 5.20
C ILE A 101 11.99 -0.01 6.69
N ALA A 102 12.84 0.79 7.33
CA ALA A 102 13.09 0.66 8.76
C ALA A 102 11.80 0.81 9.60
N LEU A 103 10.84 1.61 9.11
CA LEU A 103 9.56 1.83 9.79
C LEU A 103 8.46 0.81 9.45
N ASN A 104 8.52 0.17 8.29
CA ASN A 104 7.42 -0.67 7.78
C ASN A 104 7.86 -2.11 7.45
N GLY A 105 9.10 -2.47 7.74
CA GLY A 105 9.71 -3.72 7.31
C GLY A 105 10.14 -3.67 5.85
N ASP A 106 9.92 -4.74 5.09
CA ASP A 106 10.38 -4.88 3.71
C ASP A 106 9.49 -4.18 2.66
N ARG A 107 8.55 -3.33 3.10
CA ARG A 107 7.54 -2.72 2.24
C ARG A 107 7.34 -1.23 2.52
N VAL A 108 6.73 -0.57 1.55
CA VAL A 108 6.14 0.76 1.69
C VAL A 108 4.69 0.70 1.22
N TYR A 109 3.88 1.65 1.66
CA TYR A 109 2.52 1.82 1.13
C TYR A 109 2.53 2.91 0.09
N ALA A 110 1.79 2.69 -0.99
CA ALA A 110 1.73 3.60 -2.11
C ALA A 110 0.29 3.91 -2.49
N TYR A 111 0.11 5.06 -3.13
CA TYR A 111 -1.11 5.40 -3.83
C TYR A 111 -0.81 5.79 -5.27
N GLU A 112 -1.78 5.57 -6.15
CA GLU A 112 -1.73 6.04 -7.53
C GLU A 112 -3.11 6.49 -8.00
N ILE A 113 -3.14 7.41 -8.95
CA ILE A 113 -4.37 7.90 -9.58
C ILE A 113 -4.33 7.55 -11.06
N ILE A 114 -5.27 6.71 -11.48
CA ILE A 114 -5.40 6.28 -12.89
C ILE A 114 -6.85 6.49 -13.28
N ASP A 115 -7.09 7.17 -14.40
CA ASP A 115 -8.44 7.45 -14.90
C ASP A 115 -9.39 8.05 -13.84
N ARG A 116 -8.83 8.88 -12.95
CA ARG A 116 -9.51 9.53 -11.80
C ARG A 116 -9.92 8.60 -10.66
N GLU A 117 -9.40 7.38 -10.65
CA GLU A 117 -9.58 6.44 -9.56
C GLU A 117 -8.31 6.35 -8.73
N VAL A 118 -8.49 6.28 -7.41
CA VAL A 118 -7.39 6.13 -6.47
C VAL A 118 -7.19 4.64 -6.18
N TYR A 119 -5.94 4.20 -6.27
CA TYR A 119 -5.51 2.85 -5.91
C TYR A 119 -4.55 2.96 -4.74
N LEU A 120 -4.75 2.14 -3.70
CA LEU A 120 -3.88 2.04 -2.55
C LEU A 120 -3.30 0.63 -2.51
N PHE A 121 -1.98 0.49 -2.43
CA PHE A 121 -1.33 -0.82 -2.50
C PHE A 121 0.00 -0.85 -1.76
N SER A 122 0.48 -2.06 -1.46
CA SER A 122 1.83 -2.25 -0.91
C SER A 122 2.87 -2.35 -2.02
N VAL A 123 4.10 -1.94 -1.72
CA VAL A 123 5.25 -2.17 -2.61
C VAL A 123 6.39 -2.73 -1.78
N PHE A 124 6.86 -3.91 -2.15
CA PHE A 124 7.98 -4.59 -1.53
C PHE A 124 9.29 -4.18 -2.18
N LEU A 125 10.33 -4.01 -1.36
CA LEU A 125 11.66 -3.58 -1.78
C LEU A 125 12.68 -4.70 -1.50
N HIS A 126 12.70 -5.70 -2.38
CA HIS A 126 13.51 -6.91 -2.23
C HIS A 126 15.00 -6.66 -2.48
N GLY A 127 15.84 -7.49 -1.86
CA GLY A 127 17.30 -7.46 -2.00
C GLY A 127 18.04 -7.16 -0.70
N THR A 128 19.33 -6.88 -0.79
CA THR A 128 20.17 -6.52 0.36
C THR A 128 20.99 -5.27 0.05
N GLY A 129 21.28 -4.48 1.10
CA GLY A 129 21.94 -3.19 0.94
C GLY A 129 21.11 -2.19 0.14
N ARG A 130 21.78 -1.38 -0.69
CA ARG A 130 21.16 -0.29 -1.46
C ARG A 130 20.67 -0.69 -2.85
N LEU A 131 21.06 -1.84 -3.37
CA LEU A 131 20.53 -2.32 -4.65
C LEU A 131 19.29 -3.14 -4.36
N ARG A 132 18.15 -2.66 -4.82
CA ARG A 132 16.84 -3.25 -4.52
C ARG A 132 16.04 -3.48 -5.80
N MET A 133 15.10 -4.41 -5.74
CA MET A 133 14.10 -4.63 -6.78
C MET A 133 12.72 -4.31 -6.21
N THR A 134 11.92 -3.56 -6.96
CA THR A 134 10.53 -3.26 -6.61
C THR A 134 9.59 -4.40 -6.98
N GLU A 135 8.69 -4.74 -6.07
CA GLU A 135 7.56 -5.62 -6.35
C GLU A 135 6.29 -4.96 -5.85
N TRP A 136 5.44 -4.53 -6.79
CA TRP A 136 4.09 -4.09 -6.46
C TRP A 136 3.29 -5.26 -5.89
N GLY A 137 2.72 -5.05 -4.72
CA GLY A 137 2.05 -6.04 -3.91
C GLY A 137 0.53 -5.92 -3.97
N TYR A 138 -0.10 -6.28 -2.85
CA TYR A 138 -1.55 -6.37 -2.71
C TYR A 138 -2.21 -5.00 -2.51
N THR A 139 -3.51 -4.93 -2.83
CA THR A 139 -4.38 -3.79 -2.55
C THR A 139 -4.49 -3.58 -1.04
N VAL A 140 -4.22 -2.36 -0.58
CA VAL A 140 -4.34 -1.98 0.83
C VAL A 140 -5.81 -1.94 1.22
N ARG A 141 -6.14 -2.65 2.30
CA ARG A 141 -7.49 -2.69 2.85
C ARG A 141 -7.58 -1.86 4.13
N ALA A 142 -8.65 -1.08 4.24
CA ALA A 142 -8.80 -0.14 5.36
C ALA A 142 -9.20 -0.81 6.68
N ASP A 143 -9.84 -1.98 6.62
CA ASP A 143 -10.12 -2.86 7.76
C ASP A 143 -8.85 -3.50 8.36
N ASP A 144 -7.80 -3.62 7.56
CA ASP A 144 -6.51 -4.19 7.97
C ASP A 144 -5.55 -3.17 8.61
N LEU A 145 -6.01 -1.95 8.90
CA LEU A 145 -5.18 -0.94 9.56
C LEU A 145 -4.75 -1.44 10.94
N GLN A 146 -3.43 -1.48 11.16
CA GLN A 146 -2.80 -1.88 12.40
C GLN A 146 -1.93 -0.75 12.93
N THR A 147 -1.67 -0.77 14.24
CA THR A 147 -0.80 0.21 14.88
C THR A 147 0.17 -0.52 15.80
N GLU A 148 1.45 -0.21 15.68
CA GLU A 148 2.52 -0.93 16.38
C GLU A 148 3.56 0.04 16.95
N GLU A 149 4.27 -0.41 17.98
CA GLU A 149 5.50 0.21 18.43
C GLU A 149 6.67 -0.62 17.92
N ILE A 150 7.54 0.00 17.13
CA ILE A 150 8.68 -0.69 16.50
C ILE A 150 9.99 -0.11 17.00
N ALA A 151 10.98 -0.97 17.22
CA ALA A 151 12.34 -0.55 17.56
C ALA A 151 13.20 -0.48 16.29
N VAL A 152 13.76 0.69 16.01
CA VAL A 152 14.59 0.96 14.83
C VAL A 152 16.02 1.26 15.25
N THR A 153 16.97 0.67 14.52
CA THR A 153 18.42 0.84 14.74
C THR A 153 19.13 1.53 13.57
N LEU A 154 18.38 1.99 12.57
CA LEU A 154 18.92 2.71 11.42
C LEU A 154 19.57 4.03 11.86
N PRO A 155 20.84 4.29 11.51
CA PRO A 155 21.50 5.56 11.84
C PRO A 155 20.72 6.79 11.36
N GLY A 156 20.44 7.73 12.26
CA GLY A 156 19.63 8.91 11.98
C GLY A 156 18.11 8.69 12.07
N LEU A 157 17.66 7.51 12.51
CA LEU A 157 16.26 7.15 12.80
C LEU A 157 16.16 6.19 14.01
N GLU A 158 17.16 6.16 14.88
CA GLU A 158 17.21 5.24 16.02
C GLU A 158 16.17 5.58 17.08
N GLY A 159 15.43 4.57 17.57
CA GLY A 159 14.46 4.75 18.64
C GLY A 159 13.32 3.74 18.60
N THR A 160 12.32 3.95 19.46
CA THR A 160 11.06 3.22 19.41
C THR A 160 9.98 4.16 18.89
N TRP A 161 9.34 3.77 17.78
CA TRP A 161 8.40 4.63 17.05
C TRP A 161 7.02 4.02 16.99
N ARG A 162 6.00 4.88 17.11
CA ARG A 162 4.60 4.52 16.86
C ARG A 162 4.28 4.64 15.38
N VAL A 163 4.05 3.50 14.74
CA VAL A 163 3.74 3.42 13.31
C VAL A 163 2.39 2.77 13.07
N ALA A 164 1.73 3.17 12.01
CA ALA A 164 0.52 2.53 11.52
C ALA A 164 0.81 1.92 10.16
N THR A 165 0.34 0.68 9.98
CA THR A 165 0.59 -0.18 8.83
C THR A 165 -0.70 -0.89 8.43
N PHE A 166 -0.65 -1.71 7.40
CA PHE A 166 -1.76 -2.57 6.99
C PHE A 166 -1.30 -4.02 7.01
N ALA A 167 -2.12 -4.88 7.63
CA ALA A 167 -1.90 -6.32 7.67
C ALA A 167 -1.73 -6.87 6.23
N PRO A 168 -0.85 -7.87 6.02
CA PRO A 168 -0.87 -8.63 4.79
C PRO A 168 -2.14 -9.46 4.68
N PRO A 169 -2.65 -9.71 3.46
CA PRO A 169 -3.71 -10.68 3.27
C PRO A 169 -3.22 -12.08 3.65
N GLN A 170 -4.18 -12.99 3.92
CA GLN A 170 -3.86 -14.38 4.26
C GLN A 170 -3.09 -15.09 3.14
N PHE A 171 -3.40 -14.77 1.89
CA PHE A 171 -2.80 -15.34 0.70
C PHE A 171 -2.46 -14.22 -0.29
N THR A 172 -1.33 -14.34 -0.97
CA THR A 172 -0.90 -13.39 -2.01
C THR A 172 -1.04 -13.99 -3.41
N ALA A 173 -0.87 -13.15 -4.43
CA ALA A 173 -0.82 -13.61 -5.81
C ALA A 173 0.34 -14.57 -6.05
N GLU A 174 1.47 -14.35 -5.40
CA GLU A 174 2.66 -15.18 -5.49
C GLU A 174 2.40 -16.59 -4.95
N ASP A 175 1.65 -16.75 -3.85
CA ASP A 175 1.27 -18.07 -3.31
C ASP A 175 0.50 -18.89 -4.37
N VAL A 176 -0.40 -18.22 -5.10
CA VAL A 176 -1.19 -18.84 -6.18
C VAL A 176 -0.33 -19.16 -7.40
N LEU A 177 0.60 -18.26 -7.75
CA LEU A 177 1.43 -18.41 -8.94
C LEU A 177 2.51 -19.49 -8.78
N HIS A 178 3.08 -19.63 -7.58
CA HIS A 178 4.02 -20.71 -7.26
C HIS A 178 3.32 -22.06 -7.00
N GLY A 179 2.05 -22.03 -6.57
CA GLY A 179 1.30 -23.24 -6.23
C GLY A 179 1.74 -23.84 -4.90
N ASP A 180 2.19 -22.99 -3.97
CA ASP A 180 2.81 -23.42 -2.72
C ASP A 180 1.81 -24.04 -1.75
N GLN A 181 0.50 -23.80 -1.94
CA GLN A 181 -0.56 -24.29 -1.07
C GLN A 181 -1.81 -24.74 -1.85
N PRO A 182 -2.52 -25.78 -1.38
CA PRO A 182 -3.82 -26.14 -1.94
C PRO A 182 -4.86 -25.08 -1.58
N MET A 183 -5.45 -24.45 -2.60
CA MET A 183 -6.50 -23.44 -2.45
C MET A 183 -7.72 -23.84 -3.27
N SER A 184 -8.92 -23.40 -2.84
CA SER A 184 -10.09 -23.48 -3.71
C SER A 184 -9.97 -22.47 -4.86
N ASP A 185 -10.70 -22.68 -5.96
CA ASP A 185 -10.70 -21.73 -7.09
C ASP A 185 -11.09 -20.30 -6.66
N MET A 186 -12.01 -20.19 -5.69
CA MET A 186 -12.42 -18.90 -5.13
C MET A 186 -11.32 -18.27 -4.29
N ASP A 187 -10.68 -19.04 -3.39
CA ASP A 187 -9.59 -18.51 -2.55
C ASP A 187 -8.40 -18.10 -3.42
N ALA A 188 -8.09 -18.89 -4.46
CA ALA A 188 -7.06 -18.56 -5.44
C ALA A 188 -7.41 -17.28 -6.22
N ALA A 189 -8.68 -17.08 -6.60
CA ALA A 189 -9.11 -15.87 -7.28
C ALA A 189 -9.03 -14.62 -6.38
N PHE A 190 -9.43 -14.74 -5.11
CA PHE A 190 -9.28 -13.67 -4.13
C PHE A 190 -7.81 -13.34 -3.89
N ALA A 191 -6.97 -14.35 -3.64
CA ALA A 191 -5.53 -14.20 -3.43
C ALA A 191 -4.82 -13.58 -4.65
N LEU A 192 -5.15 -14.04 -5.86
CA LEU A 192 -4.55 -13.55 -7.10
C LEU A 192 -4.86 -12.08 -7.37
N LEU A 193 -6.05 -11.60 -6.99
CA LEU A 193 -6.39 -10.19 -7.11
C LEU A 193 -6.03 -9.37 -5.85
N GLY A 194 -5.68 -10.00 -4.73
CA GLY A 194 -5.50 -9.32 -3.46
C GLY A 194 -6.82 -8.81 -2.85
N CYS A 195 -7.91 -9.53 -3.08
CA CYS A 195 -9.25 -9.24 -2.59
C CYS A 195 -9.64 -10.18 -1.43
N SER A 196 -10.75 -9.89 -0.76
CA SER A 196 -11.37 -10.75 0.26
C SER A 196 -12.82 -11.10 -0.09
N PRO A 197 -13.39 -12.19 0.49
CA PRO A 197 -14.77 -12.61 0.24
C PRO A 197 -15.86 -11.56 0.54
N GLY A 198 -15.56 -10.56 1.35
CA GLY A 198 -16.48 -9.46 1.69
C GLY A 198 -16.39 -8.24 0.77
N ASP A 199 -15.49 -8.24 -0.22
CA ASP A 199 -15.26 -7.08 -1.07
C ASP A 199 -16.40 -6.86 -2.07
N ASP A 200 -16.71 -5.59 -2.29
CA ASP A 200 -17.64 -5.16 -3.33
C ASP A 200 -17.02 -5.20 -4.73
N ARG A 201 -17.89 -5.06 -5.74
CA ARG A 201 -17.50 -5.07 -7.16
C ARG A 201 -16.48 -4.00 -7.51
N GLU A 202 -16.56 -2.84 -6.86
CA GLU A 202 -15.64 -1.72 -7.11
C GLU A 202 -14.24 -2.06 -6.61
N THR A 203 -14.13 -2.61 -5.41
CA THR A 203 -12.87 -3.06 -4.80
C THR A 203 -12.23 -4.16 -5.65
N VAL A 204 -13.01 -5.16 -6.08
CA VAL A 204 -12.51 -6.22 -6.99
C VAL A 204 -11.99 -5.66 -8.31
N ARG A 205 -12.71 -4.70 -8.89
CA ARG A 205 -12.27 -4.03 -10.12
C ARG A 205 -10.98 -3.24 -9.90
N GLN A 206 -10.84 -2.54 -8.78
CA GLN A 206 -9.62 -1.79 -8.48
C GLN A 206 -8.41 -2.71 -8.35
N ALA A 207 -8.59 -3.81 -7.62
CA ALA A 207 -7.54 -4.79 -7.42
C ALA A 207 -7.11 -5.47 -8.73
N TYR A 208 -8.09 -5.75 -9.61
CA TYR A 208 -7.82 -6.20 -10.98
C TYR A 208 -6.93 -5.22 -11.75
N TYR A 209 -7.20 -3.92 -11.70
CA TYR A 209 -6.39 -2.93 -12.41
C TYR A 209 -4.94 -2.89 -11.92
N VAL A 210 -4.72 -2.95 -10.60
CA VAL A 210 -3.36 -2.99 -10.02
C VAL A 210 -2.62 -4.23 -10.55
N MET A 211 -3.26 -5.40 -10.51
CA MET A 211 -2.66 -6.65 -10.97
C MET A 211 -2.45 -6.71 -12.49
N ALA A 212 -3.42 -6.21 -13.27
CA ALA A 212 -3.32 -6.13 -14.73
C ALA A 212 -2.15 -5.24 -15.14
N ARG A 213 -1.93 -4.12 -14.46
CA ARG A 213 -0.77 -3.24 -14.72
C ARG A 213 0.54 -3.90 -14.31
N LYS A 214 0.59 -4.55 -13.14
CA LYS A 214 1.75 -5.32 -12.66
C LYS A 214 2.20 -6.36 -13.69
N HIS A 215 1.26 -7.05 -14.32
CA HIS A 215 1.53 -8.19 -15.21
C HIS A 215 1.23 -7.93 -16.68
N HIS A 216 1.07 -6.68 -17.10
CA HIS A 216 0.75 -6.37 -18.50
C HIS A 216 1.88 -6.86 -19.43
N PRO A 217 1.60 -7.68 -20.46
CA PRO A 217 2.63 -8.24 -21.34
C PRO A 217 3.52 -7.16 -22.00
N ASP A 218 2.93 -6.04 -22.40
CA ASP A 218 3.66 -4.93 -23.03
C ASP A 218 4.58 -4.17 -22.06
N ALA A 219 4.34 -4.27 -20.75
CA ALA A 219 5.12 -3.55 -19.74
C ALA A 219 6.32 -4.36 -19.24
N THR A 220 6.18 -5.69 -19.17
CA THR A 220 7.19 -6.57 -18.56
C THR A 220 8.13 -7.21 -19.58
N GLY A 221 7.68 -7.44 -20.82
CA GLY A 221 8.46 -8.15 -21.84
C GLY A 221 8.77 -9.61 -21.48
N ASP A 222 8.14 -10.15 -20.43
CA ASP A 222 8.33 -11.50 -19.92
C ASP A 222 7.44 -12.49 -20.70
N PRO A 223 7.99 -13.58 -21.27
CA PRO A 223 7.22 -14.63 -21.91
C PRO A 223 6.11 -15.24 -21.04
N SER A 224 6.26 -15.20 -19.71
CA SER A 224 5.27 -15.72 -18.75
C SER A 224 4.09 -14.77 -18.51
N ALA A 225 4.23 -13.48 -18.84
CA ALA A 225 3.26 -12.43 -18.53
C ALA A 225 1.88 -12.69 -19.15
N THR A 226 1.83 -13.24 -20.37
CA THR A 226 0.57 -13.60 -21.03
C THR A 226 -0.21 -14.65 -20.22
N GLY A 227 0.47 -15.66 -19.68
CA GLY A 227 -0.16 -16.71 -18.87
C GLY A 227 -0.64 -16.17 -17.53
N ILE A 228 0.13 -15.29 -16.88
CA ILE A 228 -0.28 -14.64 -15.64
C ILE A 228 -1.49 -13.74 -15.87
N MET A 229 -1.48 -12.94 -16.94
CA MET A 229 -2.60 -12.06 -17.29
C MET A 229 -3.89 -12.85 -17.58
N GLN A 230 -3.79 -14.02 -18.22
CA GLN A 230 -4.93 -14.92 -18.41
C GLN A 230 -5.52 -15.41 -17.08
N LYS A 231 -4.67 -15.77 -16.11
CA LYS A 231 -5.12 -16.16 -14.76
C LYS A 231 -5.81 -14.99 -14.05
N ILE A 232 -5.25 -13.78 -14.14
CA ILE A 232 -5.82 -12.56 -13.54
C ILE A 232 -7.20 -12.24 -14.15
N ASN A 233 -7.33 -12.31 -15.47
CA ASN A 233 -8.61 -12.11 -16.15
C ASN A 233 -9.65 -13.16 -15.73
N ALA A 234 -9.26 -14.44 -15.65
CA ALA A 234 -10.16 -15.52 -15.23
C ALA A 234 -10.62 -15.35 -13.77
N ALA A 235 -9.71 -14.95 -12.87
CA ALA A 235 -10.05 -14.64 -11.49
C ALA A 235 -11.03 -13.47 -11.40
N TYR A 236 -10.81 -12.41 -12.18
CA TYR A 236 -11.71 -11.25 -12.24
C TYR A 236 -13.11 -11.63 -12.71
N GLU A 237 -13.24 -12.37 -13.80
CA GLU A 237 -14.53 -12.85 -14.30
C GLU A 237 -15.26 -13.72 -13.27
N LEU A 238 -14.54 -14.62 -12.60
CA LEU A 238 -15.09 -15.48 -11.56
C LEU A 238 -15.68 -14.65 -10.40
N LEU A 239 -14.91 -13.70 -9.86
CA LEU A 239 -15.36 -12.85 -8.75
C LEU A 239 -16.53 -11.94 -9.17
N MET A 240 -16.49 -11.37 -10.37
CA MET A 240 -17.54 -10.48 -10.87
C MET A 240 -18.86 -11.20 -11.15
N ASN A 241 -18.81 -12.47 -11.56
CA ASN A 241 -19.99 -13.33 -11.70
C ASN A 241 -20.58 -13.71 -10.34
N ARG A 242 -19.75 -13.93 -9.33
CA ARG A 242 -20.20 -14.27 -7.96
C ARG A 242 -20.88 -13.10 -7.25
N LEU A 243 -20.47 -11.88 -7.56
CA LEU A 243 -20.99 -10.62 -7.02
C LEU A 243 -22.12 -10.01 -7.88
N GLY A 244 -22.58 -10.72 -8.92
CA GLY A 244 -23.72 -10.35 -9.77
C GLY A 244 -24.99 -11.07 -9.35
#